data_AF-A0A967BLE8-F1
#
_entry.id   AF-A0A967BLE8-F1
#
_cell.length_a   1.000
_cell.length_b   1.000
_cell.length_c   1.000
_cell.angle_alpha   90.00
_cell.angle_beta   90.00
_cell.angle_gamma   90.00
#
_symmetry.space_group_name_H-M   'P 1'
#
loop_
_entity.id
_entity.type
_entity.pdbx_description
1 polymer ?
#
loop_
_entity_poly.entity_id
_entity_poly.type
_entity_poly.pdbx_seq_one_letter_code
_entity_poly.pdbx_strand_id
1 'polypeptide(L)' 'MKKKIRIGVMGFGRIGRNLFRLGYANPLLDFVAISDLGE' A
#
# COMPACT_ATOMS: atom_id res chain seq x y z
N MET A 1 18.27 11.22 6.17
CA MET A 1 17.36 10.24 5.55
C MET A 1 15.94 10.79 5.57
N LYS A 2 15.23 10.85 4.44
CA LYS A 2 13.80 11.24 4.43
C LYS A 2 12.99 10.11 5.09
N LYS A 3 12.15 10.44 6.07
CA LYS A 3 11.26 9.48 6.73
C LYS A 3 10.23 8.99 5.71
N LYS A 4 10.13 7.66 5.54
CA LYS A 4 9.14 7.06 4.63
C LYS A 4 7.73 7.30 5.15
N ILE A 5 6.79 7.48 4.23
CA ILE A 5 5.36 7.58 4.52
C ILE A 5 4.84 6.16 4.72
N ARG A 6 4.33 5.87 5.92
CA ARG A 6 3.77 4.56 6.28
C ARG A 6 2.32 4.51 5.81
N ILE A 7 1.99 3.53 4.97
CA ILE A 7 0.68 3.40 4.34
C ILE A 7 0.03 2.10 4.77
N GLY A 8 -1.22 2.20 5.24
CA GLY A 8 -2.12 1.07 5.40
C GLY A 8 -3.19 1.08 4.29
N VAL A 9 -3.52 -0.08 3.75
CA VAL A 9 -4.58 -0.24 2.73
C VAL A 9 -5.75 -1.02 3.34
N MET A 10 -6.93 -0.39 3.43
CA MET A 10 -8.20 -1.03 3.81
C MET A 10 -9.03 -1.23 2.54
N GLY A 11 -9.30 -2.49 2.19
CA GLY A 11 -9.88 -2.87 0.90
C GLY A 11 -8.80 -3.11 -0.15
N PHE A 12 -8.45 -4.37 -0.35
CA PHE A 12 -7.45 -4.87 -1.31
C PHE A 12 -8.06 -5.50 -2.57
N GLY A 13 -9.20 -4.94 -3.02
CA GLY A 13 -9.80 -5.19 -4.32
C GLY A 13 -8.98 -4.61 -5.49
N ARG A 14 -9.65 -4.34 -6.62
CA ARG A 14 -8.99 -3.85 -7.85
C ARG A 14 -8.14 -2.59 -7.62
N ILE A 15 -8.67 -1.61 -6.88
CA ILE A 15 -7.99 -0.34 -6.65
C ILE A 15 -6.85 -0.48 -5.64
N GLY A 16 -7.07 -1.16 -4.50
CA GLY A 16 -6.02 -1.40 -3.51
C GLY A 16 -4.79 -2.11 -4.09
N ARG A 17 -5.01 -3.11 -4.96
CA ARG A 17 -3.92 -3.82 -5.67
C ARG A 17 -3.17 -2.92 -6.65
N ASN A 18 -3.88 -2.07 -7.40
CA ASN A 18 -3.23 -1.16 -8.35
C ASN A 18 -2.47 -0.04 -7.63
N LEU A 19 -3.00 0.51 -6.54
CA LEU A 19 -2.31 1.46 -5.68
C LEU A 19 -0.99 0.86 -5.15
N PHE A 20 -1.06 -0.35 -4.60
CA PHE A 20 0.12 -1.06 -4.11
C PHE A 20 1.14 -1.27 -5.23
N ARG A 21 0.74 -1.77 -6.40
CA ARG A 21 1.64 -1.98 -7.55
C ARG A 21 2.35 -0.71 -8.01
N LEU A 22 1.63 0.40 -8.12
CA LEU A 22 2.20 1.69 -8.53
C LEU A 22 3.16 2.24 -7.46
N GLY A 23 2.84 2.05 -6.18
CA GLY A 23 3.60 2.60 -5.07
C GLY A 23 4.74 1.72 -4.55
N TYR A 24 4.75 0.41 -4.82
CA TYR A 24 5.64 -0.56 -4.16
C TYR A 24 7.13 -0.28 -4.36
N ALA A 25 7.50 0.21 -5.54
CA ALA A 25 8.89 0.55 -5.85
C ALA A 25 9.29 1.99 -5.43
N ASN A 26 8.35 2.79 -4.90
CA ASN A 26 8.64 4.16 -4.53
C ASN A 26 9.41 4.22 -3.19
N PRO A 27 10.67 4.71 -3.16
CA PRO A 27 11.49 4.70 -1.96
C PRO A 27 10.97 5.61 -0.84
N LEU A 28 10.02 6.49 -1.13
CA LEU A 28 9.36 7.37 -0.16
C LEU A 28 8.18 6.69 0.55
N LEU A 29 7.69 5.56 0.03
CA LEU A 29 6.51 4.87 0.55
C LEU A 29 6.92 3.58 1.29
N ASP A 30 6.16 3.25 2.33
CA ASP A 30 6.33 2.04 3.12
C ASP A 30 4.95 1.45 3.41
N PHE A 31 4.55 0.43 2.66
CA PHE A 31 3.27 -0.25 2.84
C PHE A 31 3.38 -1.21 4.02
N VAL A 32 2.77 -0.86 5.15
CA VAL A 32 2.96 -1.57 6.43
C VAL A 32 1.80 -2.47 6.83
N ALA A 33 0.63 -2.29 6.22
CA ALA A 33 -0.54 -3.11 6.48
C ALA A 33 -1.47 -3.15 5.27
N ILE A 34 -2.07 -4.31 5.04
CA ILE A 34 -3.17 -4.52 4.10
C ILE A 34 -4.26 -5.29 4.86
N SER A 35 -5.48 -4.78 4.82
CA SER A 35 -6.68 -5.41 5.38
C SER A 35 -7.72 -5.53 4.29
N ASP A 36 -8.29 -6.71 4.12
CA ASP A 36 -9.39 -6.98 3.20
C ASP A 36 -10.28 -8.06 3.82
N LEU A 37 -11.56 -8.08 3.44
CA LEU A 37 -12.51 -9.07 3.95
C LEU A 37 -12.35 -10.43 3.25
N GLY A 38 -11.65 -10.48 2.12
CA GLY A 38 -11.52 -11.67 1.30
C GLY A 38 -12.83 -11.99 0.58
N GLU A 39 -12.72 -12.38 -0.68
CA GLU A 39 -13.74 -13.12 -1.42
C GLU A 39 -13.03 -14.27 -2.13
#